data_AF-A0A8A1LY35-F1
#
_entry.id   AF-A0A8A1LY35-F1
#
_cell.length_a   1.000
_cell.length_b   1.000
_cell.length_c   1.000
_cell.angle_alpha   90.00
_cell.angle_beta   90.00
_cell.angle_gamma   90.00
#
_symmetry.space_group_name_H-M   'P 1'
#
loop_
_entity.id
_entity.type
_entity.pdbx_description
1 polymer ?
#
loop_
_entity_poly.entity_id
_entity_poly.type
_entity_poly.pdbx_seq_one_letter_code
_entity_poly.pdbx_strand_id
1 'polypeptide(L)'
;MPRLGRHMMTSHLHLITKSLNTNSFEVFGSLVFGPPISHLMAASSPASDLGPEHFVALEQAILNVLSTRLAFETFAQVVDGIPTRDAYFEYYLPTPRPEYSQNLMPSNKAREIVWEYLRRFHVGGVTFPADRAQAYQDASLESSSFKLRMFELVAIACHNIAAELYTNAGGGLRKPASPPQPPPSR
;
A
#
# COMPACT_ATOMS: atom_id res chain seq x y z
N MET A 1 -6.57 -8.37 -31.93
CA MET A 1 -5.75 -7.32 -31.27
C MET A 1 -6.70 -6.47 -30.44
N PRO A 2 -6.75 -6.67 -29.11
CA PRO A 2 -6.02 -5.78 -28.20
C PRO A 2 -5.45 -6.54 -26.97
N ARG A 3 -4.13 -6.61 -26.83
CA ARG A 3 -3.47 -7.26 -25.66
C ARG A 3 -2.29 -6.48 -25.08
N LEU A 4 -2.10 -5.22 -25.47
CA LEU A 4 -0.96 -4.43 -25.02
C LEU A 4 -1.24 -3.55 -23.78
N GLY A 5 -2.48 -3.10 -23.58
CA GLY A 5 -2.83 -2.22 -22.44
C GLY A 5 -2.97 -2.93 -21.09
N ARG A 6 -3.31 -4.23 -21.09
CA ARG A 6 -3.55 -5.00 -19.85
C ARG A 6 -2.24 -5.36 -19.12
N HIS A 7 -1.12 -5.39 -19.84
CA HIS A 7 0.17 -5.84 -19.32
C HIS A 7 0.96 -4.71 -18.63
N MET A 8 0.84 -3.46 -19.09
CA MET A 8 1.47 -2.31 -18.39
C MET A 8 0.82 -2.03 -17.04
N MET A 9 -0.51 -2.09 -16.93
CA MET A 9 -1.20 -1.86 -15.65
C MET A 9 -0.86 -2.92 -14.58
N THR A 10 -0.63 -4.18 -14.99
CA THR A 10 -0.19 -5.23 -14.06
C THR A 10 1.23 -5.00 -13.56
N SER A 11 2.15 -4.56 -14.43
CA SER A 11 3.54 -4.27 -14.06
C SER A 11 3.67 -3.07 -13.11
N HIS A 12 2.85 -2.03 -13.27
CA HIS A 12 2.87 -0.86 -12.39
C HIS A 12 2.16 -1.10 -11.06
N LEU A 13 1.04 -1.84 -11.05
CA LEU A 13 0.39 -2.28 -9.81
C LEU A 13 1.34 -3.16 -8.99
N HIS A 14 2.09 -4.02 -9.66
CA HIS A 14 3.13 -4.85 -9.06
C HIS A 14 4.30 -4.02 -8.50
N LEU A 15 4.59 -2.83 -9.05
CA LEU A 15 5.56 -1.88 -8.51
C LEU A 15 5.06 -1.13 -7.28
N ILE A 16 3.76 -0.80 -7.24
CA ILE A 16 3.12 -0.20 -6.06
C ILE A 16 3.06 -1.22 -4.93
N THR A 17 2.70 -2.48 -5.21
CA THR A 17 2.83 -3.57 -4.22
C THR A 17 4.27 -3.84 -3.85
N LYS A 18 5.24 -3.71 -4.77
CA LYS A 18 6.68 -3.76 -4.44
C LYS A 18 7.03 -2.68 -3.42
N SER A 19 6.66 -1.41 -3.64
CA SER A 19 6.92 -0.32 -2.69
C SER A 19 6.27 -0.57 -1.32
N LEU A 20 5.05 -1.11 -1.31
CA LEU A 20 4.34 -1.48 -0.08
C LEU A 20 4.87 -2.76 0.58
N ASN A 21 5.66 -3.60 -0.10
CA ASN A 21 6.13 -4.88 0.44
C ASN A 21 7.64 -4.88 0.75
N THR A 22 8.47 -4.24 -0.08
CA THR A 22 9.93 -4.14 0.11
C THR A 22 10.33 -3.20 1.25
N ASN A 23 9.43 -2.32 1.68
CA ASN A 23 9.63 -1.45 2.84
C ASN A 23 8.76 -1.81 4.05
N SER A 24 8.05 -2.96 4.05
CA SER A 24 7.05 -3.22 5.09
C SER A 24 7.33 -4.37 6.04
N PHE A 25 8.11 -5.39 5.68
CA PHE A 25 8.28 -6.53 6.60
C PHE A 25 9.62 -6.55 7.37
N GLU A 26 10.71 -5.99 6.84
CA GLU A 26 11.97 -5.81 7.61
C GLU A 26 12.15 -4.39 8.18
N VAL A 27 11.57 -3.39 7.52
CA VAL A 27 11.69 -1.96 7.89
C VAL A 27 10.65 -1.57 8.96
N PHE A 28 9.49 -2.25 9.07
CA PHE A 28 8.55 -2.01 10.18
C PHE A 28 9.10 -2.45 11.54
N GLY A 29 10.02 -3.40 11.58
CA GLY A 29 10.70 -3.81 12.81
C GLY A 29 11.91 -2.95 13.18
N SER A 30 12.61 -2.37 12.19
CA SER A 30 13.96 -1.82 12.42
C SER A 30 14.16 -0.35 12.06
N LEU A 31 13.19 0.33 11.42
CA LEU A 31 13.42 1.68 10.88
C LEU A 31 12.29 2.72 11.04
N VAL A 32 11.20 2.45 11.76
CA VAL A 32 10.11 3.46 11.92
C VAL A 32 9.61 3.62 13.35
N PHE A 33 10.48 3.73 14.36
CA PHE A 33 10.12 4.35 15.65
C PHE A 33 11.33 5.04 16.30
N GLY A 34 12.01 5.91 15.54
CA GLY A 34 12.78 6.99 16.14
C GLY A 34 11.83 8.04 16.73
N PRO A 35 12.26 8.85 17.72
CA PRO A 35 11.46 9.97 18.21
C PRO A 35 11.08 10.88 17.02
N PRO A 36 9.93 11.58 17.08
CA PRO A 36 9.43 12.33 15.95
C PRO A 36 10.51 13.32 15.53
N ILE A 37 11.08 13.12 14.33
CA ILE A 37 11.85 14.16 13.69
C ILE A 37 10.84 15.27 13.46
N SER A 38 10.97 16.35 14.22
CA SER A 38 10.26 17.60 14.03
C SER A 38 10.70 18.22 12.72
N HIS A 39 10.26 17.61 11.62
CA HIS A 39 10.37 18.11 10.28
C HIS A 39 9.04 18.84 10.02
N LEU A 40 9.15 20.14 9.73
CA LEU A 40 8.14 21.02 9.15
C LEU A 40 6.87 20.28 8.75
N MET A 41 5.72 20.56 9.38
CA MET A 41 4.43 20.02 8.96
C MET A 41 4.22 20.38 7.49
N ALA A 42 4.57 19.46 6.59
CA ALA A 42 4.30 19.61 5.19
C ALA A 42 2.78 19.74 5.10
N ALA A 43 2.31 20.84 4.52
CA ALA A 43 0.88 21.05 4.34
C ALA A 43 0.31 19.80 3.64
N SER A 44 -0.83 19.32 4.11
CA SER A 44 -1.54 18.20 3.49
C SER A 44 -2.86 18.70 2.93
N SER A 45 -3.25 18.18 1.77
CA SER A 45 -4.52 18.50 1.13
C SER A 45 -5.37 17.24 0.99
N PRO A 46 -6.66 17.27 1.37
CA PRO A 46 -7.57 16.16 1.09
C PRO A 46 -7.83 16.06 -0.41
N ALA A 47 -8.14 14.84 -0.88
CA ALA A 47 -8.47 14.59 -2.28
C ALA A 47 -9.66 15.44 -2.75
N SER A 48 -10.61 15.76 -1.87
CA SER A 48 -11.78 16.59 -2.16
C SER A 48 -11.44 18.02 -2.60
N ASP A 49 -10.23 18.49 -2.33
CA ASP A 49 -9.79 19.85 -2.70
C ASP A 49 -9.18 19.90 -4.12
N LEU A 50 -9.05 18.75 -4.78
CA LEU A 50 -8.61 18.68 -6.17
C LEU A 50 -9.67 19.27 -7.11
N GLY A 51 -9.23 19.70 -8.29
CA GLY A 51 -10.12 20.15 -9.34
C GLY A 51 -11.06 19.01 -9.76
N PRO A 52 -12.30 19.29 -10.19
CA PRO A 52 -13.30 18.24 -10.42
C PRO A 52 -12.83 17.12 -11.37
N GLU A 53 -12.17 17.48 -12.47
CA GLU A 53 -11.69 16.50 -13.47
C GLU A 53 -10.53 15.65 -12.93
N HIS A 54 -9.59 16.26 -12.21
CA HIS A 54 -8.49 15.58 -11.52
C HIS A 54 -9.00 14.68 -10.39
N PHE A 55 -9.97 15.14 -9.61
CA PHE A 55 -10.59 14.35 -8.55
C PHE A 55 -11.25 13.09 -9.12
N VAL A 56 -12.09 13.23 -10.15
CA VAL A 56 -12.79 12.09 -10.78
C VAL A 56 -11.77 11.08 -11.35
N ALA A 57 -10.72 11.55 -12.01
CA ALA A 57 -9.69 10.68 -12.55
C ALA A 57 -8.93 9.92 -11.45
N LEU A 58 -8.53 10.62 -10.38
CA LEU A 58 -7.83 10.01 -9.25
C LEU A 58 -8.72 9.03 -8.48
N GLU A 59 -9.98 9.40 -8.25
CA GLU A 59 -10.98 8.54 -7.60
C GLU A 59 -11.15 7.24 -8.37
N GLN A 60 -11.37 7.34 -9.69
CA GLN A 60 -11.48 6.15 -10.52
C GLN A 60 -10.21 5.30 -10.50
N ALA A 61 -9.03 5.91 -10.52
CA ALA A 61 -7.75 5.19 -10.46
C ALA A 61 -7.58 4.44 -9.13
N ILE A 62 -7.88 5.07 -8.00
CA ILE A 62 -7.80 4.45 -6.67
C ILE A 62 -8.82 3.30 -6.57
N LEU A 63 -10.09 3.55 -6.93
CA LEU A 63 -11.13 2.52 -6.87
C LEU A 63 -10.82 1.33 -7.78
N ASN A 64 -10.24 1.57 -8.96
CA ASN A 64 -9.78 0.49 -9.84
C ASN A 64 -8.72 -0.38 -9.16
N VAL A 65 -7.73 0.21 -8.49
CA VAL A 65 -6.72 -0.52 -7.72
C VAL A 65 -7.37 -1.33 -6.59
N LEU A 66 -8.21 -0.69 -5.78
CA LEU A 66 -8.85 -1.32 -4.62
C LEU A 66 -9.84 -2.44 -5.02
N SER A 67 -10.40 -2.38 -6.23
CA SER A 67 -11.28 -3.43 -6.76
C SER A 67 -10.54 -4.73 -7.12
N THR A 68 -9.21 -4.70 -7.18
CA THR A 68 -8.43 -5.89 -7.54
C THR A 68 -8.32 -6.88 -6.39
N ARG A 69 -8.38 -8.18 -6.72
CA ARG A 69 -8.12 -9.27 -5.77
C ARG A 69 -6.73 -9.14 -5.13
N LEU A 70 -5.73 -8.72 -5.90
CA LEU A 70 -4.36 -8.54 -5.41
C LEU A 70 -4.28 -7.46 -4.32
N ALA A 71 -4.92 -6.30 -4.52
CA ALA A 71 -4.96 -5.25 -3.50
C ALA A 71 -5.66 -5.74 -2.23
N PHE A 72 -6.82 -6.39 -2.38
CA PHE A 72 -7.55 -6.98 -1.25
C PHE A 72 -6.71 -7.99 -0.45
N GLU A 73 -6.07 -8.94 -1.13
CA GLU A 73 -5.21 -9.95 -0.49
C GLU A 73 -3.97 -9.33 0.14
N THR A 74 -3.40 -8.27 -0.46
CA THR A 74 -2.24 -7.56 0.08
C THR A 74 -2.61 -6.82 1.37
N PHE A 75 -3.70 -6.06 1.39
CA PHE A 75 -4.18 -5.41 2.60
C PHE A 75 -4.56 -6.42 3.69
N ALA A 76 -5.09 -7.59 3.32
CA ALA A 76 -5.39 -8.63 4.29
C ALA A 76 -4.12 -9.21 4.92
N GLN A 77 -3.02 -9.34 4.18
CA GLN A 77 -1.71 -9.69 4.76
C GLN A 77 -1.19 -8.60 5.73
N VAL A 78 -1.40 -7.33 5.38
CA VAL A 78 -1.05 -6.20 6.26
C VAL A 78 -1.80 -6.27 7.59
N VAL A 79 -3.12 -6.48 7.54
CA VAL A 79 -3.93 -6.66 8.76
C VAL A 79 -3.52 -7.90 9.54
N ASP A 80 -3.17 -8.99 8.85
CA ASP A 80 -2.68 -10.21 9.49
C ASP A 80 -1.33 -10.01 10.20
N GLY A 81 -0.49 -9.10 9.70
CA GLY A 81 0.87 -8.91 10.18
C GLY A 81 1.85 -9.99 9.73
N ILE A 82 1.46 -10.89 8.83
CA ILE A 82 2.34 -11.89 8.23
C ILE A 82 2.04 -12.05 6.72
N PRO A 83 3.06 -12.28 5.88
CA PRO A 83 2.86 -12.49 4.44
C PRO A 83 2.31 -13.89 4.17
N THR A 84 1.67 -14.09 3.00
CA THR A 84 1.43 -15.44 2.50
C THR A 84 2.74 -16.10 2.12
N ARG A 85 2.74 -17.44 2.05
CA ARG A 85 3.88 -18.24 1.60
C ARG A 85 4.44 -17.72 0.27
N ASP A 86 3.56 -17.53 -0.70
CA ASP A 86 3.95 -17.15 -2.05
C ASP A 86 4.45 -15.70 -2.07
N ALA A 87 3.82 -14.80 -1.31
CA ALA A 87 4.29 -13.42 -1.14
C ALA A 87 5.61 -13.33 -0.35
N TYR A 88 5.92 -14.29 0.53
CA TYR A 88 7.21 -14.34 1.19
C TYR A 88 8.30 -14.81 0.20
N PHE A 89 8.05 -15.90 -0.52
CA PHE A 89 9.02 -16.45 -1.46
C PHE A 89 9.33 -15.52 -2.63
N GLU A 90 8.36 -14.75 -3.10
CA GLU A 90 8.59 -13.80 -4.19
C GLU A 90 9.58 -12.69 -3.81
N TYR A 91 9.70 -12.34 -2.51
CA TYR A 91 10.44 -11.15 -2.08
C TYR A 91 11.65 -11.43 -1.18
N TYR A 92 11.67 -12.53 -0.41
CA TYR A 92 12.65 -12.76 0.66
C TYR A 92 13.53 -14.01 0.48
N LEU A 93 13.56 -14.57 -0.74
CA LEU A 93 14.54 -15.62 -1.07
C LEU A 93 15.98 -15.07 -0.96
N PRO A 94 16.93 -15.86 -0.43
CA PRO A 94 16.85 -17.31 -0.25
C PRO A 94 16.50 -17.80 1.17
N THR A 95 16.28 -16.94 2.16
CA THR A 95 16.16 -17.38 3.56
C THR A 95 14.79 -17.99 3.86
N PRO A 96 14.65 -19.31 4.08
CA PRO A 96 13.36 -19.91 4.37
C PRO A 96 12.92 -19.52 5.78
N ARG A 97 11.63 -19.18 5.92
CA ARG A 97 10.96 -18.94 7.20
C ARG A 97 9.84 -19.97 7.36
N PRO A 98 10.11 -21.10 8.05
CA PRO A 98 9.15 -22.20 8.19
C PRO A 98 7.78 -21.75 8.72
N GLU A 99 7.74 -20.69 9.53
CA GLU A 99 6.51 -20.10 10.07
C GLU A 99 5.52 -19.61 9.00
N TYR A 100 6.01 -19.26 7.80
CA TYR A 100 5.14 -18.83 6.69
C TYR A 100 4.84 -19.94 5.68
N SER A 101 5.49 -21.10 5.81
CA SER A 101 5.41 -22.20 4.83
C SER A 101 3.98 -22.74 4.63
N GLN A 102 3.13 -22.63 5.65
CA GLN A 102 1.73 -23.08 5.62
C GLN A 102 0.73 -21.93 5.41
N ASN A 103 1.18 -20.66 5.37
CA ASN A 103 0.29 -19.51 5.26
C ASN A 103 -0.12 -19.25 3.81
N LEU A 104 -0.97 -20.10 3.24
CA LEU A 104 -1.37 -20.02 1.82
C LEU A 104 -2.23 -18.78 1.51
N MET A 105 -2.95 -18.27 2.50
CA MET A 105 -3.83 -17.11 2.36
C MET A 105 -3.95 -16.35 3.69
N PRO A 106 -4.35 -15.06 3.65
CA PRO A 106 -4.62 -14.31 4.87
C PRO A 106 -5.77 -14.94 5.67
N SER A 107 -5.77 -14.72 6.98
CA SER A 107 -6.79 -15.22 7.90
C SER A 107 -8.18 -14.64 7.55
N ASN A 108 -9.23 -15.40 7.84
CA ASN A 108 -10.61 -14.95 7.61
C ASN A 108 -10.88 -13.63 8.34
N LYS A 109 -10.37 -13.49 9.57
CA LYS A 109 -10.55 -12.27 10.35
C LYS A 109 -9.88 -11.05 9.70
N ALA A 110 -8.66 -11.21 9.15
CA ALA A 110 -7.99 -10.14 8.44
C ALA A 110 -8.75 -9.72 7.18
N ARG A 111 -9.27 -10.69 6.42
CA ARG A 111 -10.09 -10.46 5.23
C ARG A 111 -11.40 -9.74 5.54
N GLU A 112 -12.07 -10.10 6.64
CA GLU A 112 -13.28 -9.43 7.12
C GLU A 112 -13.01 -7.95 7.45
N ILE A 113 -11.93 -7.65 8.18
CA ILE A 113 -11.55 -6.28 8.52
C ILE A 113 -11.30 -5.45 7.25
N VAL A 114 -10.55 -5.97 6.28
CA VAL A 114 -10.30 -5.28 5.01
C VAL A 114 -11.60 -5.05 4.24
N TRP A 115 -12.48 -6.05 4.21
CA TRP A 115 -13.78 -5.92 3.56
C TRP A 115 -14.66 -4.85 4.22
N GLU A 116 -14.69 -4.78 5.54
CA GLU A 116 -15.41 -3.73 6.27
C GLU A 116 -14.82 -2.34 6.03
N TYR A 117 -13.49 -2.24 6.01
CA TYR A 117 -12.78 -1.00 5.70
C TYR A 117 -13.15 -0.49 4.30
N LEU A 118 -13.00 -1.33 3.28
CA LEU A 118 -13.24 -0.94 1.88
C LEU A 118 -14.71 -0.57 1.61
N ARG A 119 -15.68 -1.14 2.34
CA ARG A 119 -17.10 -0.73 2.24
C ARG A 119 -17.36 0.70 2.73
N ARG A 120 -16.53 1.20 3.64
CA ARG A 120 -16.67 2.53 4.25
C ARG A 120 -15.70 3.55 3.64
N PHE A 121 -14.77 3.08 2.82
CA PHE A 121 -13.71 3.89 2.24
C PHE A 121 -14.28 4.93 1.27
N HIS A 122 -13.84 6.18 1.43
CA HIS A 122 -14.19 7.29 0.56
C HIS A 122 -12.93 8.03 0.11
N VAL A 123 -12.74 8.17 -1.21
CA VAL A 123 -11.51 8.77 -1.76
C VAL A 123 -11.35 10.23 -1.32
N GLY A 124 -12.45 10.98 -1.22
CA GLY A 124 -12.43 12.39 -0.79
C GLY A 124 -11.73 12.65 0.56
N GLY A 125 -11.65 11.64 1.44
CA GLY A 125 -11.00 11.77 2.75
C GLY A 125 -9.51 11.45 2.76
N VAL A 126 -8.96 10.94 1.65
CA VAL A 126 -7.54 10.62 1.56
C VAL A 126 -6.75 11.93 1.49
N THR A 127 -5.77 12.08 2.37
CA THR A 127 -4.88 13.24 2.38
C THR A 127 -3.58 12.95 1.65
N PHE A 128 -3.09 13.96 0.94
CA PHE A 128 -1.83 13.93 0.20
C PHE A 128 -0.93 15.07 0.64
N PRO A 129 0.41 14.95 0.53
CA PRO A 129 1.31 16.09 0.62
C PRO A 129 0.91 17.16 -0.40
N ALA A 130 0.78 18.42 0.04
CA ALA A 130 0.25 19.51 -0.77
C ALA A 130 1.09 19.77 -2.03
N ASP A 131 2.41 19.59 -1.96
CA ASP A 131 3.31 19.71 -3.11
C ASP A 131 2.99 18.66 -4.20
N ARG A 132 2.60 17.44 -3.80
CA ARG A 132 2.24 16.36 -4.73
C ARG A 132 0.84 16.54 -5.30
N ALA A 133 -0.11 16.96 -4.47
CA ALA A 133 -1.45 17.32 -4.91
C ALA A 133 -1.40 18.47 -5.93
N GLN A 134 -0.61 19.50 -5.66
CA GLN A 134 -0.45 20.64 -6.58
C GLN A 134 0.25 20.22 -7.88
N ALA A 135 1.33 19.43 -7.82
CA ALA A 135 2.00 18.94 -9.02
C ALA A 135 1.10 18.06 -9.91
N TYR A 136 0.14 17.35 -9.32
CA TYR A 136 -0.89 16.62 -10.05
C TYR A 136 -1.89 17.56 -10.73
N GLN A 137 -2.37 18.58 -10.01
CA GLN A 137 -3.29 19.61 -10.51
C GLN A 137 -2.69 20.41 -11.68
N ASP A 138 -1.41 20.77 -11.57
CA ASP A 138 -0.69 21.54 -12.60
C ASP A 138 -0.45 20.75 -13.89
N ALA A 139 -0.55 19.42 -13.83
CA ALA A 139 -0.35 18.57 -15.00
C ALA A 139 -1.60 18.57 -15.88
N SER A 140 -1.42 18.87 -17.17
CA SER A 140 -2.50 18.79 -18.16
C SER A 140 -3.05 17.37 -18.25
N LEU A 141 -4.38 17.24 -18.29
CA LEU A 141 -5.06 15.96 -18.43
C LEU A 141 -4.52 15.15 -19.61
N GLU A 142 -4.53 13.82 -19.45
CA GLU A 142 -4.02 12.83 -20.41
C GLU A 142 -2.52 12.88 -20.74
N SER A 143 -1.79 13.90 -20.28
CA SER A 143 -0.34 13.98 -20.45
C SER A 143 0.38 12.85 -19.70
N SER A 144 1.60 12.52 -20.15
CA SER A 144 2.46 11.58 -19.42
C SER A 144 2.77 12.08 -18.01
N SER A 145 2.91 13.41 -17.82
CA SER A 145 3.11 14.01 -16.50
C SER A 145 1.92 13.74 -15.59
N PHE A 146 0.70 14.00 -16.07
CA PHE A 146 -0.54 13.73 -15.34
C PHE A 146 -0.65 12.26 -14.94
N LYS A 147 -0.37 11.33 -15.86
CA LYS A 147 -0.42 9.88 -15.58
C LYS A 147 0.59 9.48 -14.51
N LEU A 148 1.82 10.00 -14.56
CA LEU A 148 2.85 9.73 -13.55
C LEU A 148 2.47 10.28 -12.18
N ARG A 149 1.97 11.52 -12.11
CA ARG A 149 1.51 12.15 -10.87
C ARG A 149 0.29 11.44 -10.28
N MET A 150 -0.63 10.98 -11.13
CA MET A 150 -1.75 10.15 -10.70
C MET A 150 -1.25 8.84 -10.06
N PHE A 151 -0.28 8.15 -10.67
CA PHE A 151 0.28 6.93 -10.09
C PHE A 151 1.01 7.19 -8.76
N GLU A 152 1.68 8.33 -8.63
CA GLU A 152 2.29 8.77 -7.38
C GLU A 152 1.24 8.93 -6.27
N LEU A 153 0.14 9.63 -6.54
CA LEU A 153 -0.95 9.79 -5.57
C LEU A 153 -1.67 8.46 -5.25
N VAL A 154 -1.87 7.59 -6.24
CA VAL A 154 -2.41 6.23 -6.01
C VAL A 154 -1.51 5.41 -5.09
N ALA A 155 -0.19 5.50 -5.26
CA ALA A 155 0.77 4.81 -4.38
C ALA A 155 0.69 5.35 -2.94
N ILE A 156 0.61 6.67 -2.77
CA ILE A 156 0.42 7.32 -1.46
C ILE A 156 -0.90 6.86 -0.82
N ALA A 157 -2.00 6.83 -1.57
CA ALA A 157 -3.28 6.36 -1.06
C ALA A 157 -3.20 4.91 -0.57
N CYS A 158 -2.58 4.02 -1.35
CA CYS A 158 -2.41 2.62 -0.94
C CYS A 158 -1.53 2.49 0.32
N HIS A 159 -0.49 3.31 0.45
CA HIS A 159 0.36 3.35 1.64
C HIS A 159 -0.44 3.80 2.87
N ASN A 160 -1.19 4.89 2.76
CA ASN A 160 -1.99 5.42 3.86
C ASN A 160 -3.04 4.40 4.33
N ILE A 161 -3.73 3.73 3.40
CA ILE A 161 -4.67 2.65 3.70
C ILE A 161 -3.97 1.51 4.44
N ALA A 162 -2.80 1.06 3.96
CA ALA A 162 -2.05 -0.01 4.61
C ALA A 162 -1.63 0.38 6.04
N ALA A 163 -1.09 1.58 6.22
CA ALA A 163 -0.66 2.09 7.51
C ALA A 163 -1.83 2.20 8.51
N GLU A 164 -2.99 2.69 8.06
CA GLU A 164 -4.20 2.77 8.86
C GLU A 164 -4.70 1.38 9.27
N LEU A 165 -4.83 0.46 8.31
CA LEU A 165 -5.23 -0.93 8.56
C LEU A 165 -4.31 -1.64 9.55
N TYR A 166 -2.99 -1.47 9.39
CA TYR A 166 -1.99 -2.05 10.29
C TYR A 166 -2.11 -1.50 11.71
N THR A 167 -2.26 -0.19 11.83
CA THR A 167 -2.42 0.50 13.12
C THR A 167 -3.70 0.05 13.83
N ASN A 168 -4.82 0.02 13.11
CA ASN A 168 -6.11 -0.42 13.63
C ASN A 168 -6.12 -1.91 14.01
N ALA A 169 -5.25 -2.72 13.40
CA ALA A 169 -5.03 -4.12 13.76
C ALA A 169 -4.03 -4.33 14.92
N GLY A 170 -3.58 -3.28 15.61
CA GLY A 170 -2.64 -3.39 16.73
C GLY A 170 -1.23 -3.81 16.30
N GLY A 171 -0.85 -3.49 15.06
CA GLY A 171 0.40 -3.89 14.45
C GLY A 171 0.39 -5.30 13.86
N GLY A 172 -0.79 -5.81 13.51
CA GLY A 172 -1.00 -7.12 12.88
C GLY A 172 -1.55 -8.17 13.83
N LEU A 173 -2.62 -8.86 13.40
CA LEU A 173 -3.36 -9.84 14.21
C LEU A 173 -2.50 -11.04 14.64
N ARG A 174 -1.59 -11.47 13.78
CA ARG A 174 -0.71 -12.64 13.96
C ARG A 174 0.76 -12.25 14.01
N LYS A 175 1.06 -11.00 14.38
CA LYS A 175 2.45 -10.54 14.51
C LYS A 175 3.24 -11.49 15.41
N PRO A 176 4.46 -11.92 15.02
CA PRO A 176 5.28 -12.77 15.88
C PRO A 176 5.57 -12.07 17.21
N ALA A 177 5.58 -12.83 18.31
CA ALA A 177 5.83 -12.30 19.66
C ALA A 177 7.27 -11.78 19.86
N SER A 178 8.17 -12.02 18.91
CA SER A 178 9.56 -11.53 18.95
C SER A 178 10.07 -11.25 17.53
N PRO A 179 10.87 -10.19 17.32
CA PRO A 179 11.59 -9.99 16.07
C PRO A 179 12.42 -11.23 15.73
N PRO A 180 12.64 -11.53 14.43
CA PRO A 180 13.53 -12.61 14.04
C PRO A 180 14.88 -12.44 14.72
N GLN A 181 15.42 -13.52 15.31
CA GLN A 181 16.76 -13.44 15.88
C GLN A 181 17.75 -13.03 14.79
N PRO A 182 18.69 -12.11 15.10
CA PRO A 182 19.73 -11.75 14.15
C PRO A 182 20.48 -13.01 13.72
N PRO A 183 20.97 -13.06 12.46
CA PRO A 183 21.76 -14.19 12.00
C PRO A 183 22.93 -14.42 12.98
N PRO A 184 23.30 -15.69 13.25
CA PRO A 184 24.41 -15.98 14.15
C PRO A 184 25.66 -15.24 13.66
N SER A 185 26.29 -14.51 14.58
CA SER A 185 27.56 -13.84 14.33
C SER A 185 28.58 -14.87 13.85
N ARG A 186 29.08 -14.68 12.64
CA ARG A 186 30.11 -15.52 12.02
C ARG A 186 31.47 -15.29 12.68
#